data_AF-A0A7X6X1I1-F1
#
_entry.id   AF-A0A7X6X1I1-F1
#
_cell.length_a   1.000
_cell.length_b   1.000
_cell.length_c   1.000
_cell.angle_alpha   90.00
_cell.angle_beta   90.00
_cell.angle_gamma   90.00
#
_symmetry.space_group_name_H-M   'P 1'
#
loop_
_entity.id
_entity.type
_entity.pdbx_description
1 polymer ?
#
loop_
_entity_poly.entity_id
_entity_poly.type
_entity_poly.pdbx_seq_one_letter_code
_entity_poly.pdbx_strand_id
1 'polypeptide(L)' 'SSSAAAEAPSYGVVDPELGANVRAGPAKEYDKITALAQGVRVEIIAEKNGWLEVRLPDGSKGWVLGELIER' A
#
# COMPACT_ATOMS: atom_id res chain seq x y z
N SER A 1 -29.01 -6.31 -13.55
CA SER A 1 -27.64 -6.18 -14.07
C SER A 1 -26.80 -5.40 -13.08
N SER A 2 -26.11 -6.08 -12.16
CA SER A 2 -25.16 -5.38 -11.28
C SER A 2 -23.81 -5.42 -11.96
N SER A 3 -23.55 -4.39 -12.77
CA SER A 3 -22.25 -4.13 -13.33
C SER A 3 -21.31 -3.83 -12.17
N ALA A 4 -20.47 -4.78 -11.77
CA ALA A 4 -19.27 -4.47 -11.02
C ALA A 4 -18.35 -3.70 -11.97
N ALA A 5 -18.59 -2.39 -12.10
CA ALA A 5 -17.59 -1.50 -12.65
C ALA A 5 -16.42 -1.56 -11.66
N ALA A 6 -15.39 -2.34 -11.99
CA ALA A 6 -14.14 -2.26 -11.27
C ALA A 6 -13.69 -0.81 -11.40
N GLU A 7 -13.72 -0.07 -10.29
CA GLU A 7 -13.16 1.27 -10.22
C GLU A 7 -11.70 1.18 -10.70
N ALA A 8 -11.26 2.16 -11.48
CA ALA A 8 -9.90 2.18 -11.97
C ALA A 8 -8.94 2.04 -10.77
N PRO A 9 -7.87 1.23 -10.89
CA PRO A 9 -6.96 1.00 -9.78
C PRO A 9 -6.41 2.35 -9.30
N SER A 10 -6.51 2.57 -8.00
CA SER A 10 -5.84 3.69 -7.34
C SER A 10 -4.37 3.35 -7.21
N TYR A 11 -3.50 4.35 -7.37
CA TYR A 11 -2.07 4.18 -7.20
C TYR A 11 -1.52 5.22 -6.25
N GLY A 12 -0.37 4.91 -5.67
CA GLY A 12 0.42 5.87 -4.92
C GLY A 12 1.91 5.62 -5.13
N VAL A 13 2.70 6.58 -4.69
CA VAL A 13 4.16 6.55 -4.73
C VAL A 13 4.67 6.57 -3.29
N VAL A 14 5.59 5.65 -2.99
CA VAL A 14 6.25 5.63 -1.68
C VAL A 14 7.05 6.90 -1.49
N ASP A 15 6.91 7.50 -0.31
CA ASP A 15 7.61 8.72 0.12
C ASP A 15 9.07 8.74 -0.37
N PRO A 16 9.48 9.78 -1.13
CA PRO A 16 10.77 9.84 -1.79
C PRO A 16 11.95 10.07 -0.82
N GLU A 17 11.70 10.36 0.45
CA GLU A 17 12.72 10.62 1.47
C GLU A 17 12.89 9.41 2.42
N LEU A 18 11.78 8.77 2.81
CA LEU A 18 11.77 7.79 3.91
C LEU A 18 11.68 6.33 3.46
N GLY A 19 10.99 6.04 2.35
CA GLY A 19 10.58 4.67 2.02
C GLY A 19 9.39 4.20 2.88
N ALA A 20 8.96 2.94 2.70
CA ALA A 20 7.81 2.41 3.44
C ALA A 20 8.06 1.00 3.98
N ASN A 21 7.78 0.79 5.26
CA ASN A 21 7.74 -0.57 5.83
C ASN A 21 6.43 -1.24 5.46
N VAL A 22 6.51 -2.46 4.94
CA VAL A 22 5.35 -3.30 4.61
C VAL A 22 5.14 -4.29 5.73
N ARG A 23 3.92 -4.33 6.26
CA ARG A 23 3.52 -5.17 7.39
C ARG A 23 2.45 -6.17 7.01
N ALA A 24 2.34 -7.23 7.80
CA ALA A 24 1.34 -8.28 7.62
C ALA A 24 -0.11 -7.79 7.90
N GLY A 25 -0.29 -6.66 8.59
CA GLY A 25 -1.60 -6.10 8.91
C GLY A 25 -1.59 -4.59 9.14
N PRO A 26 -2.77 -3.96 9.25
CA PRO A 26 -2.97 -2.51 9.30
C PRO A 26 -2.72 -1.92 10.71
N ALA A 27 -1.59 -2.27 11.32
CA ALA A 27 -1.19 -1.73 12.61
C ALA A 27 0.31 -1.90 12.86
N LYS A 28 0.86 -1.16 13.83
CA LYS A 28 2.31 -1.18 14.14
C LYS A 28 2.74 -2.49 14.83
N GLU A 29 1.77 -3.19 15.43
CA GLU A 29 1.93 -4.45 16.16
C GLU A 29 2.12 -5.65 15.23
N TYR A 30 1.67 -5.56 13.98
CA TYR A 30 1.88 -6.63 12.99
C TYR A 30 3.34 -6.66 12.53
N ASP A 31 3.86 -7.86 12.29
CA ASP A 31 5.23 -8.06 11.83
C ASP A 31 5.52 -7.31 10.52
N LYS A 32 6.73 -6.77 10.44
CA LYS A 32 7.29 -6.25 9.20
C LYS A 32 7.68 -7.44 8.31
N ILE A 33 7.10 -7.52 7.12
CA ILE A 33 7.37 -8.59 6.15
C ILE A 33 8.41 -8.16 5.11
N THR A 34 8.42 -6.88 4.72
CA THR A 34 9.41 -6.31 3.80
C THR A 34 9.45 -4.78 3.92
N ALA A 35 10.21 -4.11 3.06
CA ALA A 35 10.19 -2.66 2.89
C ALA A 35 10.25 -2.30 1.40
N LEU A 36 9.59 -1.20 1.05
CA LEU A 36 9.66 -0.58 -0.26
C LEU A 36 10.65 0.58 -0.21
N ALA A 37 11.46 0.68 -1.28
CA ALA A 37 12.33 1.81 -1.50
C ALA A 37 11.51 3.07 -1.81
N GLN A 38 12.17 4.22 -1.70
CA GLN A 38 11.64 5.53 -2.07
C GLN A 38 11.17 5.57 -3.52
N GLY A 39 10.11 6.31 -3.81
CA GLY A 39 9.62 6.53 -5.17
C GLY A 39 9.00 5.29 -5.84
N VAL A 40 8.88 4.17 -5.13
CA VAL A 40 8.25 2.96 -5.68
C VAL A 40 6.76 3.21 -5.84
N ARG A 41 6.26 2.99 -7.06
CA ARG A 41 4.83 3.04 -7.36
C ARG A 41 4.15 1.75 -6.94
N VAL A 42 3.03 1.88 -6.23
CA VAL A 42 2.21 0.76 -5.74
C VAL A 42 0.75 0.95 -6.12
N GLU A 43 0.03 -0.15 -6.30
CA GLU A 43 -1.43 -0.15 -6.45
C GLU A 43 -2.05 -0.13 -5.04
N ILE A 44 -2.99 0.78 -4.79
CA ILE A 44 -3.73 0.86 -3.53
C ILE A 44 -5.00 0.01 -3.67
N ILE A 45 -5.12 -1.00 -2.83
CA ILE A 45 -6.21 -1.99 -2.87
C ILE A 45 -7.30 -1.63 -1.86
N ALA A 46 -6.90 -1.22 -0.64
CA ALA A 46 -7.82 -0.90 0.44
C ALA A 46 -7.18 0.07 1.44
N GLU A 47 -8.02 0.73 2.23
CA GLU A 47 -7.60 1.57 3.35
C GLU A 47 -8.28 1.08 4.64
N LYS A 48 -7.50 0.98 5.72
CA LYS A 48 -8.02 0.62 7.05
C LYS A 48 -7.18 1.25 8.15
N ASN A 49 -7.82 2.01 9.03
CA ASN A 49 -7.19 2.65 10.20
C ASN A 49 -5.93 3.48 9.84
N GLY A 50 -5.94 4.18 8.70
CA GLY A 50 -4.79 4.96 8.22
C GLY A 50 -3.67 4.14 7.57
N TRP A 51 -3.87 2.83 7.39
CA TRP A 51 -2.98 1.96 6.62
C TRP A 51 -3.58 1.66 5.26
N LEU A 52 -2.72 1.53 4.26
CA LEU A 52 -3.08 1.14 2.91
C LEU A 52 -2.63 -0.29 2.67
N GLU A 53 -3.57 -1.15 2.26
CA GLU A 53 -3.22 -2.41 1.63
C GLU A 53 -2.80 -2.11 0.21
N VAL A 54 -1.58 -2.50 -0.14
CA VAL A 54 -1.00 -2.21 -1.45
C VAL A 54 -0.57 -3.49 -2.16
N ARG A 55 -0.62 -3.48 -3.49
CA ARG A 55 0.06 -4.47 -4.32
C ARG A 55 1.48 -3.98 -4.61
N LEU A 56 2.44 -4.83 -4.30
CA LEU A 56 3.85 -4.59 -4.55
C LEU A 56 4.21 -4.94 -6.02
N PRO A 57 5.33 -4.45 -6.56
CA PRO A 57 5.78 -4.76 -7.92
C PRO A 57 5.97 -6.26 -8.20
N ASP A 58 6.26 -7.06 -7.17
CA ASP A 58 6.40 -8.53 -7.27
C ASP A 58 5.04 -9.26 -7.25
N GLY A 59 3.92 -8.52 -7.18
CA GLY A 59 2.56 -9.04 -7.13
C GLY A 59 2.06 -9.42 -5.75
N SER A 60 2.94 -9.43 -4.73
CA SER A 60 2.57 -9.66 -3.34
C SER A 60 1.76 -8.48 -2.77
N LYS A 61 1.16 -8.68 -1.59
CA LYS A 61 0.35 -7.68 -0.91
C LYS A 61 0.84 -7.47 0.51
N GLY A 62 0.66 -6.25 1.01
CA GLY A 62 0.90 -5.94 2.41
C GLY A 62 0.41 -4.55 2.78
N TRP A 63 0.59 -4.21 4.05
CA TRP A 63 0.07 -2.97 4.62
C TRP A 63 1.20 -1.97 4.84
N VAL A 64 1.01 -0.75 4.32
CA VAL A 64 1.91 0.39 4.51
C VAL A 64 1.17 1.51 5.23
N LEU A 65 1.88 2.31 6.02
CA LEU A 65 1.28 3.47 6.66
C LEU A 65 0.88 4.46 5.56
N GLY A 66 -0.39 4.89 5.54
CA GLY A 66 -0.91 5.73 4.45
C GLY A 66 -0.21 7.09 4.34
N GLU A 67 0.35 7.58 5.45
CA GLU A 67 1.15 8.82 5.50
C GLU A 67 2.47 8.72 4.70
N LEU A 68 2.93 7.50 4.39
CA LEU A 68 4.16 7.27 3.60
C LEU A 68 3.87 7.05 2.12
N ILE A 69 2.64 7.30 1.67
CA ILE A 69 2.19 7.11 0.29
C ILE A 69 1.60 8.41 -0.23
N GLU A 70 2.27 8.98 -1.23
CA GLU A 70 1.78 10.12 -2.01
C GLU A 70 0.78 9.62 -3.06
N ARG A 71 -0.39 10.25 -3.17
CA ARG A 71 -1.50 9.84 -4.06
C ARG A 71 -1.62 10.75 -5.28
#